data_AF-A0A1G3PR96-F1
#
_entry.id   AF-A0A1G3PR96-F1
#
_cell.length_a   1.000
_cell.length_b   1.000
_cell.length_c   1.000
_cell.angle_alpha   90.00
_cell.angle_beta   90.00
_cell.angle_gamma   90.00
#
_symmetry.space_group_name_H-M   'P 1'
#
loop_
_entity.id
_entity.type
_entity.pdbx_description
1 polymer ?
#
loop_
_entity_poly.entity_id
_entity_poly.type
_entity_poly.pdbx_seq_one_letter_code
_entity_poly.pdbx_strand_id
1 'polypeptide(L)'
;MQTEKLRTFIEQITNSPAIKNLPAHEKEESVLTFINQNEGKLSITFSSPDFYPEMMWPDVKAELVKTVGEVMTDVVRTEIKAVVDSLKLDWKGKYSDFLVSNELFAQQIADFAGKLSSRYASRIHYGYITHFIKNSVIPQFILAAYNNRRYVFNGLSKFDQIGFAKPEEAIDFINTALLFLPIYDITLPLNMVMPGAGGPANKTVAYPDTESNLAMRKSFLGKLKEIIVNAFPNISPYFLDIILRLYYFSEEAESVKFSSKVLKVFYNMALQWKKVKKDRGAESFEGSWFNVARANYKFYIYDLNTVDELYKITIEEGI
;
A
#
# COMPACT_ATOMS: atom_id res chain seq x y z
N MET A 1 27.24 -20.15 2.84
CA MET A 1 27.96 -20.21 1.55
C MET A 1 27.02 -20.48 0.37
N GLN A 2 26.14 -21.50 0.40
CA GLN A 2 25.22 -21.76 -0.73
C GLN A 2 24.11 -20.69 -0.87
N THR A 3 23.42 -20.31 0.21
CA THR A 3 22.38 -19.24 0.17
C THR A 3 22.93 -17.89 -0.34
N GLU A 4 24.19 -17.61 -0.03
CA GLU A 4 24.89 -16.40 -0.48
C GLU A 4 25.05 -16.36 -2.00
N LYS A 5 25.30 -17.50 -2.65
CA LYS A 5 25.38 -17.58 -4.12
C LYS A 5 24.05 -17.23 -4.79
N LEU A 6 22.91 -17.73 -4.27
CA LEU A 6 21.58 -17.36 -4.82
C LEU A 6 21.31 -15.88 -4.64
N ARG A 7 21.64 -15.36 -3.46
CA ARG A 7 21.43 -13.94 -3.17
C ARG A 7 22.24 -13.06 -4.13
N THR A 8 23.53 -13.35 -4.31
CA THR A 8 24.37 -12.64 -5.28
C THR A 8 23.82 -12.74 -6.70
N PHE A 9 23.34 -13.91 -7.12
CA PHE A 9 22.72 -14.09 -8.43
C PHE A 9 21.48 -13.22 -8.60
N ILE A 10 20.56 -13.21 -7.63
CA ILE A 10 19.35 -12.38 -7.66
C ILE A 10 19.72 -10.88 -7.63
N GLU A 11 20.66 -10.47 -6.78
CA GLU A 11 21.14 -9.09 -6.72
C GLU A 11 21.74 -8.63 -8.05
N GLN A 12 22.46 -9.50 -8.77
CA GLN A 12 22.98 -9.20 -10.11
C GLN A 12 21.85 -8.99 -11.13
N ILE A 13 20.81 -9.83 -11.11
CA ILE A 13 19.64 -9.66 -12.00
C ILE A 13 18.92 -8.36 -11.67
N THR A 14 18.62 -8.11 -10.40
CA THR A 14 17.92 -6.91 -9.90
C THR A 14 18.67 -5.61 -10.21
N ASN A 15 20.00 -5.66 -10.28
CA ASN A 15 20.86 -4.53 -10.64
C ASN A 15 21.23 -4.49 -12.13
N SER A 16 20.70 -5.39 -12.96
CA SER A 16 20.98 -5.39 -14.39
C SER A 16 20.44 -4.11 -15.05
N PRO A 17 21.09 -3.60 -16.11
CA PRO A 17 20.66 -2.38 -16.79
C PRO A 17 19.21 -2.39 -17.27
N ALA A 18 18.65 -3.58 -17.57
CA ALA A 18 17.30 -3.75 -18.07
C ALA A 18 16.22 -3.42 -17.02
N ILE A 19 16.45 -3.76 -15.74
CA ILE A 19 15.41 -3.64 -14.70
C ILE A 19 15.81 -2.76 -13.51
N LYS A 20 17.06 -2.30 -13.41
CA LYS A 20 17.54 -1.53 -12.24
C LYS A 20 16.76 -0.25 -11.93
N ASN A 21 16.10 0.35 -12.94
CA ASN A 21 15.32 1.58 -12.79
C ASN A 21 13.81 1.33 -12.64
N LEU A 22 13.36 0.07 -12.71
CA LEU A 22 11.95 -0.25 -12.52
C LEU A 22 11.56 -0.07 -11.05
N PRO A 23 10.28 0.20 -10.75
CA PRO A 23 9.72 0.10 -9.41
C PRO A 23 9.96 -1.28 -8.79
N ALA A 24 10.04 -1.37 -7.46
CA ALA A 24 10.34 -2.62 -6.77
C ALA A 24 9.41 -3.78 -7.17
N HIS A 25 8.10 -3.52 -7.29
CA HIS A 25 7.13 -4.55 -7.68
C HIS A 25 7.36 -5.06 -9.12
N GLU A 26 7.68 -4.19 -10.08
CA GLU A 26 8.01 -4.57 -11.46
C GLU A 26 9.36 -5.30 -11.55
N LYS A 27 10.34 -4.93 -10.71
CA LYS A 27 11.61 -5.67 -10.61
C LYS A 27 11.35 -7.11 -10.16
N GLU A 28 10.57 -7.30 -9.10
CA GLU A 28 10.25 -8.63 -8.59
C GLU A 28 9.55 -9.49 -9.65
N GLU A 29 8.53 -8.95 -10.31
CA GLU A 29 7.82 -9.63 -11.40
C GLU A 29 8.77 -9.99 -12.56
N SER A 30 9.67 -9.08 -12.93
CA SER A 30 10.66 -9.30 -13.99
C SER A 30 11.65 -10.41 -13.62
N VAL A 31 12.13 -10.45 -12.37
CA VAL A 31 13.03 -11.50 -11.88
C VAL A 31 12.33 -12.86 -11.85
N LEU A 32 11.10 -12.92 -11.33
CA LEU A 32 10.32 -14.16 -11.31
C LEU A 32 10.01 -14.67 -12.72
N THR A 33 9.67 -13.75 -13.63
CA THR A 33 9.46 -14.06 -15.06
C THR A 33 10.73 -14.60 -15.70
N PHE A 34 11.88 -13.96 -15.43
CA PHE A 34 13.18 -14.43 -15.91
C PHE A 34 13.48 -15.86 -15.44
N ILE A 35 13.27 -16.16 -14.15
CA ILE A 35 13.49 -17.51 -13.58
C ILE A 35 12.61 -18.53 -14.30
N ASN A 36 11.33 -18.24 -14.49
CA ASN A 36 10.39 -19.15 -15.14
C ASN A 36 10.71 -19.36 -16.63
N GLN A 37 11.04 -18.29 -17.36
CA GLN A 37 11.36 -18.38 -18.79
C GLN A 37 12.69 -19.10 -19.06
N ASN A 38 13.64 -19.04 -18.12
CA ASN A 38 14.95 -19.66 -18.26
C ASN A 38 15.11 -20.96 -17.47
N GLU A 39 14.01 -21.53 -16.99
CA GLU A 39 13.99 -22.72 -16.11
C GLU A 39 14.87 -23.87 -16.63
N GLY A 40 14.79 -24.20 -17.93
CA GLY A 40 15.59 -25.27 -18.52
C GLY A 40 17.11 -25.04 -18.49
N LYS A 41 17.56 -23.78 -18.57
CA LYS A 41 19.00 -23.43 -18.49
C LYS A 41 19.47 -23.33 -17.04
N LEU A 42 18.61 -22.76 -16.19
CA LEU A 42 18.89 -22.60 -14.76
C LEU A 42 18.94 -23.95 -14.06
N SER A 43 18.07 -24.89 -14.41
CA SER A 43 18.07 -26.23 -13.81
C SER A 43 19.37 -26.99 -14.07
N ILE A 44 19.90 -26.94 -15.29
CA ILE A 44 21.19 -27.55 -15.65
C ILE A 44 22.34 -26.91 -14.84
N THR A 45 22.34 -25.58 -14.76
CA THR A 45 23.41 -24.83 -14.08
C THR A 45 23.40 -25.08 -12.58
N PHE A 46 22.24 -24.93 -11.93
CA PHE A 46 22.14 -25.02 -10.48
C PHE A 46 22.14 -26.44 -9.94
N SER A 47 21.73 -27.44 -10.73
CA SER A 47 21.83 -28.86 -10.33
C SER A 47 23.22 -29.45 -10.56
N SER A 48 24.17 -28.65 -11.06
CA SER A 48 25.55 -29.12 -11.25
C SER A 48 26.29 -29.25 -9.91
N PRO A 49 27.33 -30.10 -9.84
CA PRO A 49 28.08 -30.33 -8.61
C PRO A 49 28.70 -29.07 -7.98
N ASP A 50 28.97 -28.04 -8.78
CA ASP A 50 29.58 -26.78 -8.34
C ASP A 50 28.60 -25.84 -7.59
N PHE A 51 27.30 -26.14 -7.66
CA PHE A 51 26.23 -25.34 -7.07
C PHE A 51 25.46 -26.13 -6.01
N TYR A 52 24.53 -27.00 -6.41
CA TYR A 52 23.65 -27.76 -5.52
C TYR A 52 23.60 -29.25 -5.91
N PRO A 53 24.64 -30.04 -5.56
CA PRO A 53 24.71 -31.46 -5.92
C PRO A 53 23.61 -32.32 -5.27
N GLU A 54 23.07 -31.89 -4.12
CA GLU A 54 22.15 -32.68 -3.30
C GLU A 54 20.70 -32.22 -3.38
N MET A 55 20.41 -31.11 -4.09
CA MET A 55 19.05 -30.58 -4.19
C MET A 55 18.45 -30.87 -5.56
N MET A 56 17.20 -31.28 -5.57
CA MET A 56 16.44 -31.36 -6.81
C MET A 56 16.05 -29.96 -7.27
N TRP A 57 15.93 -29.77 -8.59
CA TRP A 57 15.57 -28.47 -9.16
C TRP A 57 14.33 -27.81 -8.52
N PRO A 58 13.23 -28.52 -8.18
CA PRO A 58 12.09 -27.91 -7.49
C PRO A 58 12.46 -27.26 -6.15
N ASP A 59 13.37 -27.87 -5.38
CA ASP A 59 13.82 -27.34 -4.09
C ASP A 59 14.72 -26.11 -4.30
N VAL A 60 15.60 -26.16 -5.31
CA VAL A 60 16.43 -25.00 -5.69
C VAL A 60 15.55 -23.85 -6.18
N LYS A 61 14.53 -24.13 -6.99
CA LYS A 61 13.57 -23.13 -7.47
C LYS A 61 12.79 -22.50 -6.32
N ALA A 62 12.37 -23.29 -5.34
CA ALA A 62 11.72 -22.78 -4.13
C ALA A 62 12.65 -21.85 -3.34
N GLU A 63 13.91 -22.25 -3.14
CA GLU A 63 14.90 -21.40 -2.45
C GLU A 63 15.25 -20.13 -3.25
N LEU A 64 15.30 -20.22 -4.59
CA LEU A 64 15.44 -19.05 -5.47
C LEU A 64 14.28 -18.07 -5.29
N VAL A 65 13.03 -18.53 -5.35
CA VAL A 65 11.84 -17.67 -5.18
C VAL A 65 11.82 -17.04 -3.78
N LYS A 66 12.18 -17.80 -2.74
CA LYS A 66 12.35 -17.28 -1.39
C LYS A 66 13.42 -16.19 -1.32
N THR A 67 14.58 -16.44 -1.94
CA THR A 67 15.70 -15.47 -2.02
C THR A 67 15.29 -14.20 -2.78
N VAL A 68 14.50 -14.32 -3.84
CA VAL A 68 13.89 -13.16 -4.52
C VAL A 68 13.05 -12.36 -3.53
N GLY A 69 12.18 -13.02 -2.76
CA GLY A 69 11.38 -12.36 -1.73
C GLY A 69 12.23 -11.62 -0.69
N GLU A 70 13.34 -12.20 -0.23
CA GLU A 70 14.26 -11.58 0.73
C GLU A 70 14.96 -10.35 0.14
N VAL A 71 15.57 -10.47 -1.05
CA VAL A 71 16.25 -9.35 -1.73
C VAL A 71 15.27 -8.21 -2.02
N MET A 72 14.07 -8.54 -2.50
CA MET A 72 13.05 -7.53 -2.79
C MET A 72 12.47 -6.89 -1.53
N THR A 73 12.42 -7.63 -0.42
CA THR A 73 12.06 -7.05 0.89
C THR A 73 13.06 -5.97 1.30
N ASP A 74 14.37 -6.20 1.10
CA ASP A 74 15.41 -5.22 1.43
C ASP A 74 15.35 -3.98 0.52
N VAL A 75 15.09 -4.18 -0.78
CA VAL A 75 14.83 -3.08 -1.72
C VAL A 75 13.65 -2.24 -1.24
N VAL A 76 12.49 -2.86 -0.98
CA VAL A 76 11.28 -2.15 -0.56
C VAL A 76 11.46 -1.47 0.80
N ARG A 77 12.17 -2.08 1.76
CA ARG A 77 12.51 -1.45 3.04
C ARG A 77 13.33 -0.18 2.87
N THR A 78 14.30 -0.20 1.95
CA THR A 78 15.10 0.99 1.62
C THR A 78 14.22 2.10 1.04
N GLU A 79 13.27 1.75 0.17
CA GLU A 79 12.32 2.72 -0.39
C GLU A 79 11.35 3.28 0.64
N ILE A 80 10.79 2.42 1.50
CA ILE A 80 9.92 2.82 2.62
C ILE A 80 10.68 3.80 3.51
N LYS A 81 11.92 3.47 3.90
CA LYS A 81 12.74 4.33 4.73
C LYS A 81 12.96 5.70 4.07
N ALA A 82 13.32 5.73 2.79
CA ALA A 82 13.50 6.99 2.06
C ALA A 82 12.22 7.84 2.03
N VAL A 83 11.04 7.22 1.86
CA VAL A 83 9.75 7.92 1.93
C VAL A 83 9.51 8.45 3.35
N VAL A 84 9.67 7.61 4.36
CA VAL A 84 9.46 7.98 5.77
C VAL A 84 10.37 9.12 6.20
N ASP A 85 11.66 9.07 5.84
CA ASP A 85 12.66 10.10 6.15
C ASP A 85 12.34 11.44 5.45
N SER A 86 11.51 11.43 4.39
CA SER A 86 11.05 12.64 3.70
C SER A 86 9.81 13.29 4.32
N LEU A 87 9.12 12.61 5.25
CA LEU A 87 7.93 13.12 5.93
C LEU A 87 8.32 14.09 7.05
N LYS A 88 7.63 15.23 7.15
CA LYS A 88 7.81 16.21 8.23
C LYS A 88 6.98 15.87 9.47
N LEU A 89 5.81 15.27 9.27
CA LEU A 89 4.89 14.85 10.33
C LEU A 89 4.38 16.00 11.23
N ASP A 90 4.43 17.25 10.77
CA ASP A 90 3.96 18.43 11.52
C ASP A 90 2.46 18.36 11.86
N TRP A 91 1.68 17.70 11.01
CA TRP A 91 0.26 17.46 11.22
C TRP A 91 -0.04 16.71 12.52
N LYS A 92 0.93 15.95 13.03
CA LYS A 92 0.78 15.10 14.21
C LYS A 92 0.50 15.91 15.47
N GLY A 93 1.07 17.12 15.56
CA GLY A 93 0.84 18.06 16.67
C GLY A 93 -0.60 18.55 16.79
N LYS A 94 -1.46 18.30 15.79
CA LYS A 94 -2.90 18.61 15.85
C LYS A 94 -3.69 17.59 16.68
N TYR A 95 -3.08 16.47 17.05
CA TYR A 95 -3.68 15.46 17.91
C TYR A 95 -3.01 15.46 19.27
N SER A 96 -3.78 15.71 20.32
CA SER A 96 -3.31 15.65 21.71
C SER A 96 -2.72 14.28 22.10
N ASP A 97 -3.19 13.22 21.45
CA ASP A 97 -2.95 11.85 21.87
C ASP A 97 -1.62 11.28 21.34
N PHE A 98 -0.97 11.98 20.41
CA PHE A 98 0.34 11.60 19.89
C PHE A 98 1.45 12.03 20.86
N LEU A 99 1.71 11.20 21.87
CA LEU A 99 2.72 11.45 22.91
C LEU A 99 4.13 10.94 22.56
N VAL A 100 4.51 10.98 21.27
CA VAL A 100 5.82 10.50 20.78
C VAL A 100 6.47 11.52 19.86
N SER A 101 7.81 11.57 19.84
CA SER A 101 8.53 12.46 18.91
C SER A 101 8.28 12.06 17.44
N ASN A 102 8.56 12.97 16.51
CA ASN A 102 8.39 12.68 15.08
C ASN A 102 9.37 11.61 14.61
N GLU A 103 10.59 11.62 15.14
CA GLU A 103 11.64 10.64 14.83
C GLU A 103 11.24 9.24 15.29
N LEU A 104 10.72 9.10 16.52
CA LEU A 104 10.26 7.81 17.03
C LEU A 104 9.07 7.30 16.22
N PHE A 105 8.11 8.17 15.89
CA PHE A 105 6.95 7.76 15.09
C PHE A 105 7.35 7.35 13.67
N ALA A 106 8.25 8.10 13.02
CA ALA A 106 8.83 7.75 11.73
C ALA A 106 9.52 6.39 11.79
N GLN A 107 10.35 6.14 12.82
CA GLN A 107 10.99 4.84 13.02
C GLN A 107 9.96 3.71 13.19
N GLN A 108 8.91 3.93 13.97
CA GLN A 108 7.82 2.95 14.12
C GLN A 108 7.10 2.67 12.79
N ILE A 109 6.87 3.69 11.95
CA ILE A 109 6.29 3.52 10.61
C ILE A 109 7.22 2.66 9.74
N ALA A 110 8.51 2.99 9.69
CA ALA A 110 9.50 2.25 8.90
C ALA A 110 9.61 0.79 9.36
N ASP A 111 9.63 0.54 10.67
CA ASP A 111 9.69 -0.82 11.24
C ASP A 111 8.41 -1.61 10.98
N PHE A 112 7.25 -0.99 11.14
CA PHE A 112 5.97 -1.61 10.89
C PHE A 112 5.80 -1.98 9.41
N ALA A 113 6.00 -1.01 8.52
CA ALA A 113 5.92 -1.22 7.09
C ALA A 113 6.99 -2.20 6.58
N GLY A 114 8.22 -2.13 7.13
CA GLY A 114 9.31 -3.06 6.83
C GLY A 114 9.07 -4.49 7.33
N LYS A 115 8.29 -4.67 8.40
CA LYS A 115 7.81 -6.01 8.83
C LYS A 115 6.74 -6.52 7.88
N LEU A 116 5.78 -5.68 7.49
CA LEU A 116 4.71 -6.07 6.56
C LEU A 116 5.24 -6.42 5.17
N SER A 117 6.25 -5.69 4.67
CA SER A 117 6.86 -5.93 3.36
C SER A 117 7.57 -7.28 3.20
N SER A 118 7.72 -8.07 4.27
CA SER A 118 8.19 -9.46 4.15
C SER A 118 7.14 -10.35 3.45
N ARG A 119 5.86 -9.97 3.48
CA ARG A 119 4.77 -10.66 2.79
C ARG A 119 4.70 -10.20 1.34
N TYR A 120 4.57 -11.13 0.39
CA TYR A 120 4.54 -10.84 -1.04
C TYR A 120 3.50 -9.77 -1.41
N ALA A 121 2.23 -9.96 -1.03
CA ALA A 121 1.17 -9.01 -1.37
C ALA A 121 1.44 -7.60 -0.83
N SER A 122 1.79 -7.47 0.46
CA SER A 122 2.15 -6.19 1.06
C SER A 122 3.37 -5.56 0.41
N ARG A 123 4.38 -6.36 0.03
CA ARG A 123 5.58 -5.86 -0.66
C ARG A 123 5.27 -5.24 -2.00
N ILE A 124 4.40 -5.89 -2.78
CA ILE A 124 3.91 -5.38 -4.07
C ILE A 124 3.18 -4.05 -3.85
N HIS A 125 2.25 -3.98 -2.88
CA HIS A 125 1.55 -2.75 -2.54
C HIS A 125 2.49 -1.63 -2.09
N TYR A 126 3.47 -1.91 -1.23
CA TYR A 126 4.48 -0.92 -0.87
C TYR A 126 5.27 -0.45 -2.08
N GLY A 127 5.65 -1.34 -3.00
CA GLY A 127 6.32 -0.96 -4.24
C GLY A 127 5.49 0.00 -5.11
N TYR A 128 4.16 -0.13 -5.13
CA TYR A 128 3.28 0.83 -5.80
C TYR A 128 3.21 2.16 -5.03
N ILE A 129 3.00 2.11 -3.71
CA ILE A 129 2.82 3.29 -2.86
C ILE A 129 4.10 4.14 -2.82
N THR A 130 5.27 3.53 -2.62
CA THR A 130 6.55 4.27 -2.61
C THR A 130 6.82 4.90 -3.96
N HIS A 131 6.54 4.20 -5.07
CA HIS A 131 6.68 4.76 -6.41
C HIS A 131 5.71 5.93 -6.63
N PHE A 132 4.44 5.79 -6.22
CA PHE A 132 3.43 6.83 -6.31
C PHE A 132 3.83 8.11 -5.55
N ILE A 133 4.31 7.96 -4.31
CA ILE A 133 4.78 9.09 -3.48
C ILE A 133 6.02 9.75 -4.09
N LYS A 134 7.01 8.96 -4.53
CA LYS A 134 8.25 9.48 -5.16
C LYS A 134 7.99 10.27 -6.44
N ASN A 135 6.91 9.98 -7.16
CA ASN A 135 6.51 10.73 -8.36
C ASN A 135 5.69 12.00 -8.03
N SER A 136 5.52 12.34 -6.75
CA SER A 136 4.82 13.56 -6.32
C SER A 136 3.41 13.71 -6.92
N VAL A 137 2.67 12.60 -7.03
CA VAL A 137 1.31 12.63 -7.61
C VAL A 137 0.35 13.38 -6.68
N ILE A 138 0.29 13.02 -5.40
CA ILE A 138 -0.61 13.65 -4.41
C ILE A 138 -0.39 15.16 -4.27
N PRO A 139 0.84 15.68 -4.15
CA PRO A 139 1.09 17.12 -4.08
C PRO A 139 0.38 17.95 -5.15
N GLN A 140 0.40 17.49 -6.41
CA GLN A 140 -0.19 18.23 -7.53
C GLN A 140 -1.69 18.46 -7.32
N PHE A 141 -2.41 17.41 -6.89
CA PHE A 141 -3.84 17.47 -6.63
C PHE A 141 -4.19 18.27 -5.38
N ILE A 142 -3.48 18.06 -4.27
CA ILE A 142 -3.80 18.73 -3.01
C ILE A 142 -3.47 20.22 -3.08
N LEU A 143 -2.36 20.61 -3.73
CA LEU A 143 -2.04 22.02 -3.95
C LEU A 143 -3.11 22.72 -4.79
N ALA A 144 -3.52 22.12 -5.92
CA ALA A 144 -4.58 22.66 -6.76
C ALA A 144 -5.92 22.77 -6.01
N ALA A 145 -6.29 21.76 -5.23
CA ALA A 145 -7.50 21.80 -4.40
C ALA A 145 -7.48 22.95 -3.38
N TYR A 146 -6.34 23.16 -2.70
CA TYR A 146 -6.18 24.25 -1.74
C TYR A 146 -6.20 25.64 -2.39
N ASN A 147 -5.62 25.78 -3.60
CA ASN A 147 -5.68 27.02 -4.37
C ASN A 147 -7.12 27.33 -4.80
N ASN A 148 -7.85 26.32 -5.27
CA ASN A 148 -9.22 26.46 -5.75
C ASN A 148 -10.25 26.61 -4.61
N ARG A 149 -9.90 26.21 -3.38
CA ARG A 149 -10.75 26.27 -2.18
C ARG A 149 -12.12 25.60 -2.35
N ARG A 150 -12.18 24.54 -3.16
CA ARG A 150 -13.41 23.79 -3.49
C ARG A 150 -13.67 22.68 -2.47
N TYR A 151 -14.31 21.59 -2.90
CA TYR A 151 -14.86 20.55 -2.04
C TYR A 151 -13.76 19.77 -1.29
N VAL A 152 -12.67 19.39 -1.95
CA VAL A 152 -11.54 18.68 -1.32
C VAL A 152 -10.86 19.54 -0.25
N PHE A 153 -10.60 20.82 -0.55
CA PHE A 153 -10.08 21.76 0.44
C PHE A 153 -11.01 21.89 1.65
N ASN A 154 -12.30 22.15 1.44
CA ASN A 154 -13.24 22.33 2.56
C ASN A 154 -13.37 21.03 3.38
N GLY A 155 -13.33 19.87 2.74
CA GLY A 155 -13.36 18.59 3.42
C GLY A 155 -12.16 18.37 4.34
N LEU A 156 -10.95 18.60 3.84
CA LEU A 156 -9.71 18.41 4.60
C LEU A 156 -9.47 19.51 5.66
N SER A 157 -9.87 20.75 5.39
CA SER A 157 -9.61 21.90 6.27
C SER A 157 -10.72 22.22 7.26
N LYS A 158 -11.98 21.81 7.01
CA LYS A 158 -13.14 22.20 7.83
C LYS A 158 -14.01 21.04 8.27
N PHE A 159 -14.29 20.08 7.39
CA PHE A 159 -15.24 19.01 7.71
C PHE A 159 -14.63 17.93 8.60
N ASP A 160 -13.34 17.64 8.42
CA ASP A 160 -12.61 16.83 9.39
C ASP A 160 -12.14 17.66 10.58
N GLN A 161 -12.22 17.04 11.77
CA GLN A 161 -11.80 17.66 13.03
C GLN A 161 -10.29 17.97 13.10
N ILE A 162 -9.50 17.51 12.13
CA ILE A 162 -8.07 17.75 12.04
C ILE A 162 -7.79 19.20 11.65
N GLY A 163 -8.58 19.75 10.72
CA GLY A 163 -8.40 21.12 10.21
C GLY A 163 -7.00 21.36 9.63
N PHE A 164 -6.65 20.68 8.53
CA PHE A 164 -5.39 20.95 7.83
C PHE A 164 -5.41 22.38 7.28
N ALA A 165 -4.53 23.22 7.81
CA ALA A 165 -4.51 24.64 7.46
C ALA A 165 -3.63 24.87 6.22
N LYS A 166 -2.62 24.02 6.04
CA LYS A 166 -1.66 24.08 4.95
C LYS A 166 -1.73 22.81 4.10
N PRO A 167 -1.60 22.91 2.77
CA PRO A 167 -1.64 21.74 1.89
C PRO A 167 -0.54 20.73 2.22
N GLU A 168 0.64 21.18 2.66
CA GLU A 168 1.76 20.31 3.03
C GLU A 168 1.41 19.38 4.20
N GLU A 169 0.62 19.85 5.16
CA GLU A 169 0.14 19.02 6.29
C GLU A 169 -0.77 17.88 5.79
N ALA A 170 -1.66 18.20 4.84
CA ALA A 170 -2.58 17.22 4.26
C ALA A 170 -1.83 16.20 3.36
N ILE A 171 -0.84 16.67 2.58
CA ILE A 171 0.01 15.81 1.74
C ILE A 171 0.78 14.83 2.63
N ASP A 172 1.47 15.31 3.66
CA ASP A 172 2.22 14.47 4.59
C ASP A 172 1.31 13.49 5.32
N PHE A 173 0.12 13.94 5.72
CA PHE A 173 -0.87 13.08 6.37
C PHE A 173 -1.30 11.92 5.45
N ILE A 174 -1.68 12.22 4.20
CA ILE A 174 -2.12 11.21 3.23
C ILE A 174 -0.97 10.24 2.93
N ASN A 175 0.24 10.75 2.67
CA ASN A 175 1.43 9.93 2.43
C ASN A 175 1.72 9.02 3.63
N THR A 176 1.62 9.54 4.85
CA THR A 176 1.81 8.75 6.07
C THR A 176 0.75 7.66 6.18
N ALA A 177 -0.52 8.01 5.98
CA ALA A 177 -1.63 7.06 6.08
C ALA A 177 -1.56 5.94 5.03
N LEU A 178 -1.11 6.25 3.80
CA LEU A 178 -0.89 5.25 2.75
C LEU A 178 0.06 4.13 3.20
N LEU A 179 1.08 4.44 4.00
CA LEU A 179 2.05 3.44 4.48
C LEU A 179 1.45 2.43 5.47
N PHE A 180 0.28 2.70 6.04
CA PHE A 180 -0.42 1.75 6.90
C PHE A 180 -1.32 0.79 6.12
N LEU A 181 -1.79 1.17 4.92
CA LEU A 181 -2.85 0.44 4.22
C LEU A 181 -2.48 -0.98 3.73
N PRO A 182 -1.22 -1.31 3.43
CA PRO A 182 -0.83 -2.71 3.14
C PRO A 182 -1.04 -3.69 4.30
N ILE A 183 -1.40 -3.19 5.50
CA ILE A 183 -1.86 -4.04 6.61
C ILE A 183 -3.08 -4.89 6.23
N TYR A 184 -3.85 -4.45 5.23
CA TYR A 184 -5.00 -5.18 4.71
C TYR A 184 -4.67 -6.54 4.12
N ASP A 185 -3.45 -6.71 3.58
CA ASP A 185 -3.03 -7.94 2.90
C ASP A 185 -2.69 -9.07 3.88
N ILE A 186 -2.78 -8.80 5.18
CA ILE A 186 -2.52 -9.83 6.18
C ILE A 186 -3.71 -10.79 6.28
N THR A 187 -3.39 -12.07 6.40
CA THR A 187 -4.36 -13.07 6.85
C THR A 187 -4.38 -13.14 8.37
N LEU A 188 -5.58 -13.25 8.95
CA LEU A 188 -5.79 -13.28 10.39
C LEU A 188 -6.58 -14.52 10.80
N PRO A 189 -6.18 -15.20 11.89
CA PRO A 189 -7.02 -16.23 12.48
C PRO A 189 -8.21 -15.55 13.15
N LEU A 190 -9.44 -15.87 12.74
CA LEU A 190 -10.67 -15.41 13.40
C LEU A 190 -11.41 -16.57 14.05
N ASN A 191 -11.89 -16.35 15.27
CA ASN A 191 -12.81 -17.26 15.94
C ASN A 191 -14.20 -17.05 15.33
N MET A 192 -14.69 -18.04 14.61
CA MET A 192 -16.03 -18.02 14.04
C MET A 192 -16.93 -19.06 14.70
N VAL A 193 -18.11 -18.64 15.15
CA VAL A 193 -19.20 -19.56 15.48
C VAL A 193 -19.88 -19.94 14.16
N MET A 194 -19.59 -21.12 13.64
CA MET A 194 -20.21 -21.64 12.43
C MET A 194 -21.56 -22.29 12.79
N PRO A 195 -22.69 -21.90 12.17
CA PRO A 195 -23.95 -22.59 12.37
C PRO A 195 -23.80 -24.06 11.97
N GLY A 196 -24.00 -24.99 12.91
CA GLY A 196 -23.98 -26.44 12.65
C GLY A 196 -22.64 -27.15 12.90
N ALA A 197 -21.54 -26.43 13.14
CA ALA A 197 -20.31 -27.02 13.68
C ALA A 197 -20.25 -26.66 15.17
N GLY A 198 -20.29 -27.64 16.05
CA GLY A 198 -20.44 -27.49 17.51
C GLY A 198 -19.26 -26.83 18.25
N GLY A 199 -18.78 -25.67 17.79
CA GLY A 199 -17.75 -24.89 18.47
C GLY A 199 -17.12 -23.80 17.59
N PRO A 200 -16.35 -22.88 18.20
CA PRO A 200 -15.58 -21.89 17.47
C PRO A 200 -14.49 -22.58 16.63
N ALA A 201 -14.54 -22.41 15.31
CA ALA A 201 -13.44 -22.80 14.44
C ALA A 201 -12.52 -21.60 14.24
N ASN A 202 -11.21 -21.78 14.47
CA ASN A 202 -10.19 -20.82 14.08
C ASN A 202 -9.97 -20.93 12.57
N LYS A 203 -10.50 -19.97 11.82
CA LYS A 203 -10.25 -19.87 10.37
C LYS A 203 -9.30 -18.72 10.11
N THR A 204 -8.21 -18.99 9.40
CA THR A 204 -7.37 -17.93 8.83
C THR A 204 -8.09 -17.35 7.63
N VAL A 205 -8.39 -16.05 7.66
CA VAL A 205 -9.11 -15.34 6.60
C VAL A 205 -8.30 -14.15 6.10
N ALA A 206 -8.42 -13.85 4.81
CA ALA A 206 -8.02 -12.56 4.26
C ALA A 206 -9.20 -11.58 4.33
N TYR A 207 -8.96 -10.27 4.21
CA TYR A 207 -10.06 -9.32 4.21
C TYR A 207 -11.11 -9.58 3.11
N PRO A 208 -10.76 -9.91 1.84
CA PRO A 208 -11.75 -10.18 0.80
C PRO A 208 -12.76 -11.27 1.19
N ASP A 209 -12.36 -12.22 2.03
CA ASP A 209 -13.25 -13.27 2.54
C ASP A 209 -14.34 -12.74 3.50
N THR A 210 -14.18 -11.51 3.98
CA THR A 210 -15.08 -10.86 4.95
C THR A 210 -16.13 -9.96 4.30
N GLU A 211 -16.03 -9.68 2.99
CA GLU A 211 -16.85 -8.68 2.30
C GLU A 211 -18.35 -8.98 2.38
N SER A 212 -18.72 -10.26 2.30
CA SER A 212 -20.10 -10.74 2.37
C SER A 212 -20.63 -10.94 3.79
N ASN A 213 -19.81 -10.78 4.84
CA ASN A 213 -20.18 -11.06 6.22
C ASN A 213 -19.78 -9.92 7.17
N LEU A 214 -20.75 -9.09 7.54
CA LEU A 214 -20.56 -7.94 8.42
C LEU A 214 -19.91 -8.30 9.76
N ALA A 215 -20.30 -9.41 10.39
CA ALA A 215 -19.76 -9.82 11.68
C ALA A 215 -18.29 -10.24 11.56
N MET A 216 -17.95 -11.00 10.50
CA MET A 216 -16.58 -11.39 10.21
C MET A 216 -15.71 -10.16 9.92
N ARG A 217 -16.23 -9.21 9.14
CA ARG A 217 -15.55 -7.94 8.83
C ARG A 217 -15.27 -7.14 10.10
N LYS A 218 -16.26 -6.96 10.99
CA LYS A 218 -16.05 -6.27 12.27
C LYS A 218 -14.98 -6.94 13.13
N SER A 219 -14.97 -8.27 13.18
CA SER A 219 -13.96 -9.05 13.90
C SER A 219 -12.56 -8.86 13.29
N PHE A 220 -12.45 -8.92 11.96
CA PHE A 220 -11.21 -8.67 11.23
C PHE A 220 -10.65 -7.27 11.49
N LEU A 221 -11.48 -6.24 11.33
CA LEU A 221 -11.10 -4.85 11.58
C LEU A 221 -10.74 -4.58 13.05
N GLY A 222 -11.41 -5.26 13.99
CA GLY A 222 -11.03 -5.25 15.40
C GLY A 222 -9.63 -5.78 15.64
N LYS A 223 -9.28 -6.93 15.04
CA LYS A 223 -7.92 -7.49 15.14
C LYS A 223 -6.87 -6.63 14.42
N LEU A 224 -7.20 -6.04 13.27
CA LEU A 224 -6.32 -5.07 12.62
C LEU A 224 -6.02 -3.90 13.54
N LYS A 225 -7.05 -3.35 14.18
CA LYS A 225 -6.91 -2.27 15.16
C LYS A 225 -5.95 -2.67 16.28
N GLU A 226 -6.11 -3.87 16.86
CA GLU A 226 -5.22 -4.39 17.91
C GLU A 226 -3.78 -4.49 17.42
N ILE A 227 -3.54 -5.02 16.22
CA ILE A 227 -2.20 -5.14 15.64
C ILE A 227 -1.55 -3.76 15.48
N ILE A 228 -2.29 -2.76 14.98
CA ILE A 228 -1.77 -1.40 14.82
C ILE A 228 -1.51 -0.76 16.18
N VAL A 229 -2.43 -0.85 17.13
CA VAL A 229 -2.22 -0.29 18.49
C VAL A 229 -1.02 -0.94 19.19
N ASN A 230 -0.81 -2.25 19.02
CA ASN A 230 0.36 -2.93 19.58
C ASN A 230 1.67 -2.47 18.94
N ALA A 231 1.66 -2.17 17.64
CA ALA A 231 2.82 -1.61 16.93
C ALA A 231 3.04 -0.11 17.25
N PHE A 232 1.97 0.61 17.57
CA PHE A 232 1.97 2.05 17.85
C PHE A 232 1.14 2.37 19.10
N PRO A 233 1.67 2.16 20.32
CA PRO A 233 0.91 2.35 21.56
C PRO A 233 0.35 3.76 21.77
N ASN A 234 1.00 4.77 21.16
CA ASN A 234 0.60 6.18 21.25
C ASN A 234 0.02 6.71 19.92
N ILE A 235 -0.56 5.83 19.10
CA ILE A 235 -1.25 6.26 17.89
C ILE A 235 -2.54 6.99 18.26
N SER A 236 -2.79 8.14 17.63
CA SER A 236 -4.07 8.82 17.77
C SER A 236 -5.22 7.88 17.38
N PRO A 237 -6.22 7.65 18.26
CA PRO A 237 -7.40 6.86 17.93
C PRO A 237 -8.14 7.42 16.71
N TYR A 238 -8.12 8.74 16.54
CA TYR A 238 -8.73 9.41 15.39
C TYR A 238 -7.99 9.10 14.08
N PHE A 239 -6.66 9.13 14.10
CA PHE A 239 -5.85 8.75 12.94
C PHE A 239 -6.08 7.28 12.55
N LEU A 240 -6.11 6.40 13.55
CA LEU A 240 -6.39 4.99 13.35
C LEU A 240 -7.79 4.74 12.77
N ASP A 241 -8.80 5.46 13.25
CA ASP A 241 -10.16 5.40 12.72
C ASP A 241 -10.20 5.82 11.24
N ILE A 242 -9.43 6.85 10.83
CA ILE A 242 -9.33 7.25 9.43
C ILE A 242 -8.79 6.13 8.54
N ILE A 243 -7.71 5.48 8.97
CA ILE A 243 -7.07 4.38 8.22
C ILE A 243 -8.04 3.19 8.10
N LEU A 244 -8.66 2.78 9.21
CA LEU A 244 -9.50 1.59 9.23
C LEU A 244 -10.85 1.79 8.51
N ARG A 245 -11.40 3.01 8.50
CA ARG A 245 -12.65 3.31 7.79
C ARG A 245 -12.56 3.23 6.27
N LEU A 246 -11.35 3.16 5.72
CA LEU A 246 -11.15 2.92 4.29
C LEU A 246 -11.74 1.57 3.85
N TYR A 247 -11.84 0.63 4.80
CA TYR A 247 -12.38 -0.72 4.63
C TYR A 247 -13.85 -0.84 5.07
N TYR A 248 -14.55 0.28 5.31
CA TYR A 248 -15.98 0.20 5.60
C TYR A 248 -16.78 0.21 4.27
N PHE A 249 -17.92 -0.49 4.24
CA PHE A 249 -18.76 -0.60 3.04
C PHE A 249 -19.74 0.57 2.92
N SER A 250 -20.48 0.63 1.80
CA SER A 250 -21.39 1.71 1.43
C SER A 250 -22.45 2.04 2.50
N GLU A 251 -22.91 1.04 3.24
CA GLU A 251 -23.89 1.19 4.32
C GLU A 251 -23.37 2.05 5.48
N GLU A 252 -22.04 2.14 5.62
CA GLU A 252 -21.36 2.91 6.66
C GLU A 252 -20.73 4.21 6.10
N ALA A 253 -20.83 4.43 4.77
CA ALA A 253 -20.11 5.47 4.03
C ALA A 253 -20.48 6.91 4.42
N GLU A 254 -21.71 7.15 4.89
CA GLU A 254 -22.12 8.48 5.36
C GLU A 254 -21.39 8.91 6.63
N SER A 255 -20.96 7.94 7.46
CA SER A 255 -20.19 8.18 8.68
C SER A 255 -18.67 8.23 8.46
N VAL A 256 -18.21 8.00 7.23
CA VAL A 256 -16.78 7.95 6.91
C VAL A 256 -16.21 9.36 6.85
N LYS A 257 -15.12 9.59 7.60
CA LYS A 257 -14.38 10.85 7.64
C LYS A 257 -13.94 11.27 6.24
N PHE A 258 -13.84 12.57 5.99
CA PHE A 258 -13.52 13.08 4.67
C PHE A 258 -12.13 12.61 4.20
N SER A 259 -11.15 12.67 5.09
CA SER A 259 -9.78 12.20 4.85
C SER A 259 -9.74 10.73 4.46
N SER A 260 -10.59 9.87 5.03
CA SER A 260 -10.67 8.46 4.62
C SER A 260 -11.17 8.31 3.19
N LYS A 261 -12.13 9.15 2.76
CA LYS A 261 -12.63 9.15 1.37
C LYS A 261 -11.55 9.55 0.38
N VAL A 262 -10.82 10.62 0.67
CA VAL A 262 -9.68 11.10 -0.14
C VAL A 262 -8.57 10.07 -0.18
N LEU A 263 -8.21 9.51 0.99
CA LEU A 263 -7.18 8.48 1.12
C LEU A 263 -7.53 7.24 0.29
N LYS A 264 -8.80 6.83 0.27
CA LYS A 264 -9.26 5.69 -0.55
C LYS A 264 -9.02 5.90 -2.04
N VAL A 265 -9.30 7.10 -2.53
CA VAL A 265 -9.08 7.46 -3.93
C VAL A 265 -7.59 7.36 -4.27
N PHE A 266 -6.73 8.00 -3.47
CA PHE A 266 -5.28 7.96 -3.72
C PHE A 266 -4.66 6.59 -3.50
N TYR A 267 -5.15 5.79 -2.55
CA TYR A 267 -4.67 4.42 -2.34
C TYR A 267 -4.95 3.55 -3.56
N ASN A 268 -6.21 3.55 -4.04
CA ASN A 268 -6.58 2.75 -5.20
C ASN A 268 -5.87 3.23 -6.48
N MET A 269 -5.66 4.54 -6.60
CA MET A 269 -4.85 5.10 -7.69
C MET A 269 -3.39 4.66 -7.60
N ALA A 270 -2.79 4.67 -6.40
CA ALA A 270 -1.43 4.21 -6.19
C ALA A 270 -1.24 2.75 -6.64
N LEU A 271 -2.17 1.86 -6.26
CA LEU A 271 -2.13 0.43 -6.64
C LEU A 271 -2.27 0.19 -8.16
N GLN A 272 -2.77 1.17 -8.90
CA GLN A 272 -2.96 1.09 -10.36
C GLN A 272 -2.01 2.02 -11.12
N TRP A 273 -1.16 2.76 -10.41
CA TRP A 273 -0.36 3.84 -10.95
C TRP A 273 0.54 3.34 -12.07
N LYS A 274 0.30 3.84 -13.29
CA LYS A 274 0.98 3.45 -14.53
C LYS A 274 0.97 1.95 -14.88
N LYS A 275 0.22 1.12 -14.13
CA LYS A 275 -0.08 -0.27 -14.46
C LYS A 275 -1.08 -0.37 -15.60
N VAL A 276 -2.07 0.53 -15.60
CA VAL A 276 -3.15 0.53 -16.58
C VAL A 276 -2.75 1.40 -17.77
N LYS A 277 -3.06 0.93 -18.98
CA LYS A 277 -2.82 1.70 -20.19
C LYS A 277 -3.74 2.91 -20.21
N LYS A 278 -3.15 4.09 -20.46
CA LYS A 278 -3.88 5.34 -20.71
C LYS A 278 -4.92 5.15 -21.82
N ASP A 279 -6.16 5.59 -21.57
CA ASP A 279 -7.24 5.51 -22.57
C ASP A 279 -6.92 6.34 -23.82
N ARG A 280 -7.41 5.86 -24.98
CA ARG A 280 -7.33 6.61 -26.23
C ARG A 280 -8.11 7.92 -26.10
N GLY A 281 -7.40 9.05 -26.22
CA GLY A 281 -7.99 10.39 -26.14
C GLY A 281 -7.90 11.06 -24.77
N ALA A 282 -7.38 10.38 -23.74
CA ALA A 282 -7.02 11.07 -22.49
C ALA A 282 -5.75 11.92 -22.70
N GLU A 283 -5.57 12.98 -21.92
CA GLU A 283 -4.37 13.84 -21.96
C GLU A 283 -3.27 13.33 -21.01
N SER A 284 -3.65 12.76 -19.87
CA SER A 284 -2.75 12.15 -18.88
C SER A 284 -3.24 10.76 -18.43
N PHE A 285 -2.43 10.04 -17.65
CA PHE A 285 -2.85 8.78 -17.02
C PHE A 285 -3.90 9.08 -15.93
N GLU A 286 -3.67 10.15 -15.17
CA GLU A 286 -4.48 10.68 -14.09
C GLU A 286 -5.89 11.00 -14.59
N GLY A 287 -6.01 11.76 -15.69
CA GLY A 287 -7.30 12.09 -16.27
C GLY A 287 -8.07 10.85 -16.72
N SER A 288 -7.40 9.87 -17.33
CA SER A 288 -8.00 8.57 -17.68
C SER A 288 -8.48 7.83 -16.43
N TRP A 289 -7.63 7.72 -15.41
CA TRP A 289 -7.94 7.03 -14.16
C TRP A 289 -9.14 7.66 -13.45
N PHE A 290 -9.14 8.99 -13.28
CA PHE A 290 -10.23 9.70 -12.62
C PHE A 290 -11.53 9.64 -13.42
N ASN A 291 -11.48 9.64 -14.75
CA ASN A 291 -12.68 9.46 -15.57
C ASN A 291 -13.31 8.09 -15.33
N VAL A 292 -12.50 7.02 -15.30
CA VAL A 292 -12.96 5.67 -14.98
C VAL A 292 -13.48 5.58 -13.55
N ALA A 293 -12.76 6.15 -12.58
CA ALA A 293 -13.15 6.18 -11.18
C ALA A 293 -14.48 6.92 -10.98
N ARG A 294 -14.70 8.03 -11.70
CA ARG A 294 -15.94 8.79 -11.67
C ARG A 294 -17.11 8.00 -12.25
N ALA A 295 -16.92 7.31 -13.38
CA ALA A 295 -17.96 6.45 -13.96
C ALA A 295 -18.35 5.28 -13.03
N ASN A 296 -17.39 4.80 -12.23
CA ASN A 296 -17.54 3.63 -11.37
C ASN A 296 -17.62 3.96 -9.87
N TYR A 297 -17.90 5.21 -9.50
CA TYR A 297 -17.81 5.68 -8.11
C TYR A 297 -18.67 4.85 -7.14
N LYS A 298 -19.84 4.37 -7.58
CA LYS A 298 -20.73 3.53 -6.76
C LYS A 298 -20.10 2.17 -6.45
N PHE A 299 -19.44 1.56 -7.43
CA PHE A 299 -18.83 0.24 -7.29
C PHE A 299 -17.64 0.27 -6.34
N TYR A 300 -16.78 1.28 -6.48
CA TYR A 300 -15.62 1.45 -5.60
C TYR A 300 -15.93 2.21 -4.31
N ILE A 301 -17.19 2.67 -4.15
CA ILE A 301 -17.66 3.46 -3.00
C ILE A 301 -16.74 4.68 -2.83
N TYR A 302 -16.53 5.41 -3.91
CA TYR A 302 -15.86 6.70 -3.90
C TYR A 302 -16.88 7.81 -3.66
N ASP A 303 -16.40 8.88 -3.03
CA ASP A 303 -17.15 10.12 -2.91
C ASP A 303 -17.14 10.85 -4.26
N LEU A 304 -18.29 10.89 -4.95
CA LEU A 304 -18.37 11.40 -6.33
C LEU A 304 -17.83 12.83 -6.46
N ASN A 305 -18.12 13.70 -5.49
CA ASN A 305 -17.66 15.09 -5.52
C ASN A 305 -16.14 15.18 -5.41
N THR A 306 -15.53 14.32 -4.59
CA THR A 306 -14.07 14.18 -4.50
C THR A 306 -13.48 13.78 -5.84
N VAL A 307 -13.98 12.70 -6.47
CA VAL A 307 -13.41 12.20 -7.74
C VAL A 307 -13.65 13.18 -8.88
N ASP A 308 -14.81 13.85 -8.92
CA ASP A 308 -15.13 14.83 -9.96
C ASP A 308 -14.28 16.12 -9.83
N GLU A 309 -14.00 16.59 -8.61
CA GLU A 309 -13.06 17.70 -8.42
C GLU A 309 -11.65 17.33 -8.85
N LEU A 310 -11.15 16.14 -8.45
CA LEU A 310 -9.81 15.68 -8.84
C LEU A 310 -9.70 15.49 -10.36
N TYR A 311 -10.77 15.00 -11.01
CA TYR A 311 -10.83 14.95 -12.47
C TYR A 311 -10.77 16.35 -13.11
N LYS A 312 -11.52 17.33 -12.59
CA LYS A 312 -11.46 18.70 -13.09
C LYS A 312 -10.06 19.31 -12.95
N ILE A 313 -9.38 19.03 -11.83
CA ILE A 313 -7.98 19.45 -11.61
C ILE A 313 -7.07 18.91 -12.73
N THR A 314 -7.23 17.65 -13.18
CA THR A 314 -6.41 17.14 -14.31
C THR A 314 -6.59 17.94 -15.59
N ILE A 315 -7.81 18.41 -15.87
CA ILE A 315 -8.12 19.20 -17.07
C ILE A 315 -7.65 20.66 -16.92
N GLU A 316 -7.94 21.28 -15.77
CA GLU A 316 -7.67 22.70 -15.52
C GLU A 316 -6.16 22.97 -15.41
N GLU A 317 -5.40 22.07 -14.79
CA GLU A 317 -3.97 22.23 -14.51
C GLU A 317 -3.06 21.48 -15.50
N GLY A 318 -3.62 20.65 -16.39
CA GLY A 318 -2.86 19.84 -17.34
C GLY A 318 -2.00 18.76 -16.67
N ILE A 319 -2.49 18.16 -15.59
CA ILE A 319 -1.85 17.07 -14.82
C ILE A 319 -2.12 15.72 -15.45
#